data_AF-A0A357IV01-F1
#
_entry.id   AF-A0A357IV01-F1
#
_cell.length_a   1.000
_cell.length_b   1.000
_cell.length_c   1.000
_cell.angle_alpha   90.00
_cell.angle_beta   90.00
_cell.angle_gamma   90.00
#
_symmetry.space_group_name_H-M   'P 1'
#
loop_
_entity.id
_entity.type
_entity.pdbx_description
1 polymer ?
#
loop_
_entity_poly.entity_id
_entity_poly.type
_entity_poly.pdbx_seq_one_letter_code
_entity_poly.pdbx_strand_id
1 'polypeptide(L)'
;MNQLRPDAKARKRFTRQSRERKRSMHRRSFITSLFLLILGTPIVSLQAAPEVNLTADTVARYISGLPVENAALPASLQNLADFRAQRQFFERRWSELEPQRLDPMRSWASRELTAARSDAETLFYPFGGPDFLHAFTFFPNANRYIHFGLEPPGVMPDLLNMNQKETAEMLTLIRKSLFAVLEWSFFRTNDMKVDLIRSRMGAAPLILSFIARSGNEVLKVDYVELDASGNLVTVSAPNNTPAYQGPVKGIRVYFRKSESAAPQEVIYFSLDVSDSAYSSNKRLH
;
A
#
# COMPACT_ATOMS: atom_id res chain seq x y z
N MET A 1 25.73 64.43 -20.07
CA MET A 1 25.90 64.89 -18.67
C MET A 1 26.35 63.68 -17.87
N ASN A 2 27.57 63.74 -17.32
CA ASN A 2 28.28 62.76 -16.47
C ASN A 2 28.42 61.32 -17.00
N GLN A 3 29.55 61.01 -17.66
CA GLN A 3 30.80 60.44 -17.09
C GLN A 3 30.67 58.92 -16.81
N LEU A 4 31.55 57.99 -17.20
CA LEU A 4 32.71 57.88 -18.08
C LEU A 4 32.96 56.34 -18.19
N ARG A 5 33.32 55.84 -19.38
CA ARG A 5 33.82 54.47 -19.70
C ARG A 5 35.33 54.32 -19.30
N PRO A 6 36.12 53.23 -19.55
CA PRO A 6 35.90 51.79 -19.89
C PRO A 6 36.94 50.77 -19.25
N ASP A 7 36.90 49.49 -19.71
CA ASP A 7 38.00 48.52 -20.04
C ASP A 7 39.01 48.02 -18.99
N ALA A 8 39.32 46.72 -18.80
CA ALA A 8 39.76 45.59 -19.66
C ALA A 8 41.29 45.34 -19.65
N LYS A 9 41.66 44.09 -19.29
CA LYS A 9 42.85 43.29 -19.68
C LYS A 9 44.29 43.72 -19.31
N ALA A 10 45.09 42.65 -19.14
CA ALA A 10 46.54 42.49 -19.31
C ALA A 10 47.43 42.91 -18.12
N ARG A 11 48.06 41.96 -17.40
CA ARG A 11 49.28 41.17 -17.73
C ARG A 11 50.60 41.96 -17.76
N LYS A 12 51.44 41.60 -16.78
CA LYS A 12 52.87 41.21 -16.84
C LYS A 12 53.99 42.27 -16.76
N ARG A 13 54.81 42.04 -15.72
CA ARG A 13 56.31 42.03 -15.65
C ARG A 13 57.01 43.39 -15.87
N PHE A 14 58.23 43.68 -15.44
CA PHE A 14 59.48 42.93 -15.26
C PHE A 14 60.39 43.80 -14.35
N THR A 15 61.29 43.27 -13.53
CA THR A 15 62.74 43.11 -13.80
C THR A 15 63.41 42.71 -12.47
N ARG A 16 64.50 41.92 -12.39
CA ARG A 16 65.70 41.95 -13.23
C ARG A 16 66.54 40.67 -13.02
N GLN A 17 67.02 40.08 -14.14
CA GLN A 17 68.34 39.47 -14.43
C GLN A 17 69.02 38.51 -13.42
N SER A 18 69.73 37.43 -13.78
CA SER A 18 70.13 36.85 -15.07
C SER A 18 70.89 35.52 -14.86
N ARG A 19 71.03 34.78 -15.97
CA ARG A 19 72.10 33.82 -16.37
C ARG A 19 71.95 32.33 -16.07
N GLU A 20 71.86 31.59 -17.17
CA GLU A 20 71.93 30.14 -17.35
C GLU A 20 73.31 29.54 -17.01
N ARG A 21 73.34 28.24 -16.67
CA ARG A 21 74.23 27.23 -17.31
C ARG A 21 73.80 25.79 -16.98
N LYS A 22 73.69 24.97 -18.03
CA LYS A 22 73.47 23.50 -18.05
C LYS A 22 74.57 22.73 -17.31
N ARG A 23 74.22 21.59 -16.68
CA ARG A 23 74.87 20.27 -16.90
C ARG A 23 74.25 19.12 -16.06
N SER A 24 73.68 18.14 -16.78
CA SER A 24 73.91 16.68 -16.69
C SER A 24 73.95 15.95 -15.34
N MET A 25 72.87 15.18 -15.10
CA MET A 25 72.79 13.73 -14.77
C MET A 25 73.61 13.07 -13.63
N HIS A 26 72.82 12.27 -12.87
CA HIS A 26 73.12 11.02 -12.13
C HIS A 26 73.44 11.13 -10.63
N ARG A 27 72.38 11.16 -9.80
CA ARG A 27 72.41 10.87 -8.36
C ARG A 27 72.08 9.40 -8.10
N ARG A 28 72.94 8.77 -7.31
CA ARG A 28 72.82 7.42 -6.74
C ARG A 28 71.81 7.47 -5.57
N SER A 29 70.83 6.55 -5.53
CA SER A 29 69.93 6.36 -4.39
C SER A 29 70.47 5.30 -3.44
N PHE A 30 70.66 5.67 -2.18
CA PHE A 30 70.67 4.77 -1.02
C PHE A 30 69.26 4.79 -0.43
N ILE A 31 68.59 3.64 -0.33
CA ILE A 31 67.27 3.50 0.28
C ILE A 31 67.46 2.88 1.67
N THR A 32 67.10 3.64 2.70
CA THR A 32 66.99 3.20 4.09
C THR A 32 65.55 2.73 4.33
N SER A 33 65.36 1.45 4.67
CA SER A 33 64.05 0.87 4.98
C SER A 33 63.60 1.21 6.39
N LEU A 34 62.44 1.86 6.50
CA LEU A 34 61.71 2.12 7.75
C LEU A 34 60.53 1.13 7.84
N PHE A 35 60.54 0.24 8.82
CA PHE A 35 59.43 -0.67 9.10
C PHE A 35 58.34 0.06 9.87
N LEU A 36 57.16 0.23 9.25
CA LEU A 36 55.95 0.77 9.89
C LEU A 36 55.11 -0.40 10.41
N LEU A 37 54.95 -0.50 11.73
CA LEU A 37 54.06 -1.45 12.39
C LEU A 37 52.63 -0.90 12.34
N ILE A 38 51.80 -1.45 11.45
CA ILE A 38 50.37 -1.10 11.35
C ILE A 38 49.61 -1.98 12.34
N LEU A 39 49.16 -1.40 13.45
CA LEU A 39 48.19 -1.99 14.36
C LEU A 39 46.85 -2.12 13.64
N GLY A 40 46.46 -3.35 13.31
CA GLY A 40 45.17 -3.66 12.68
C GLY A 40 44.03 -3.41 13.66
N THR A 41 43.26 -2.35 13.45
CA THR A 41 41.94 -2.20 14.08
C THR A 41 40.96 -3.13 13.36
N PRO A 42 40.14 -3.92 14.08
CA PRO A 42 39.10 -4.69 13.43
C PRO A 42 38.08 -3.71 12.85
N ILE A 43 37.99 -3.71 11.51
CA ILE A 43 36.89 -3.05 10.80
C ILE A 43 35.64 -3.87 11.13
N VAL A 44 34.88 -3.44 12.11
CA VAL A 44 33.51 -3.93 12.31
C VAL A 44 32.72 -3.43 11.12
N SER A 45 32.41 -4.32 10.18
CA SER A 45 31.48 -4.03 9.10
C SER A 45 30.12 -3.71 9.74
N LEU A 46 29.70 -2.45 9.66
CA LEU A 46 28.34 -2.05 10.02
C LEU A 46 27.43 -2.63 8.93
N GLN A 47 27.01 -3.89 9.12
CA GLN A 47 26.07 -4.54 8.24
C GLN A 47 24.79 -3.71 8.29
N ALA A 48 24.42 -3.09 7.16
CA ALA A 48 23.20 -2.32 7.05
C ALA A 48 22.05 -3.20 7.58
N ALA A 49 21.23 -2.64 8.47
CA ALA A 49 20.06 -3.35 8.98
C ALA A 49 19.27 -3.89 7.77
N PRO A 50 18.79 -5.15 7.82
CA PRO A 50 18.04 -5.72 6.71
C PRO A 50 16.91 -4.75 6.35
N GLU A 51 16.79 -4.45 5.06
CA GLU A 51 15.73 -3.59 4.54
C GLU A 51 14.38 -4.23 4.91
N VAL A 52 13.64 -3.56 5.80
CA VAL A 52 12.33 -4.05 6.24
C VAL A 52 11.36 -3.89 5.08
N ASN A 53 11.12 -4.97 4.34
CA ASN A 53 10.15 -4.98 3.25
C ASN A 53 8.84 -5.61 3.74
N LEU A 54 7.82 -4.78 3.97
CA LEU A 54 6.50 -5.24 4.35
C LEU A 54 5.76 -5.75 3.10
N THR A 55 5.34 -7.02 3.13
CA THR A 55 4.45 -7.55 2.08
C THR A 55 3.04 -6.97 2.21
N ALA A 56 2.24 -7.07 1.15
CA ALA A 56 0.83 -6.68 1.19
C ALA A 56 0.05 -7.47 2.27
N ASP A 57 0.37 -8.76 2.45
CA ASP A 57 -0.20 -9.58 3.52
C ASP A 57 0.19 -9.08 4.91
N THR A 58 1.46 -8.70 5.10
CA THR A 58 1.94 -8.12 6.36
C THR A 58 1.13 -6.87 6.74
N VAL A 59 0.89 -5.98 5.77
CA VAL A 59 0.06 -4.79 5.95
C VAL A 59 -1.38 -5.17 6.28
N ALA A 60 -1.99 -6.06 5.49
CA ALA A 60 -3.38 -6.49 5.66
C ALA A 60 -3.60 -7.15 7.03
N ARG A 61 -2.71 -8.04 7.46
CA ARG A 61 -2.74 -8.66 8.79
C ARG A 61 -2.60 -7.64 9.91
N TYR A 62 -1.66 -6.70 9.79
CA TYR A 62 -1.43 -5.67 10.80
C TYR A 62 -2.69 -4.81 11.02
N ILE A 63 -3.27 -4.28 9.93
CA ILE A 63 -4.48 -3.44 10.05
C ILE A 63 -5.71 -4.24 10.50
N SER A 64 -5.68 -5.57 10.34
CA SER A 64 -6.73 -6.50 10.78
C SER A 64 -6.56 -7.00 12.22
N GLY A 65 -5.55 -6.51 12.94
CA GLY A 65 -5.24 -6.99 14.28
C GLY A 65 -4.88 -8.49 14.33
N LEU A 66 -4.40 -9.06 13.22
CA LEU A 66 -3.88 -10.43 13.19
C LEU A 66 -2.42 -10.46 13.64
N PRO A 67 -1.92 -11.62 14.11
CA PRO A 67 -0.51 -11.80 14.37
C PRO A 67 0.31 -11.54 13.11
N VAL A 68 1.40 -10.78 13.29
CA VAL A 68 2.42 -10.51 12.29
C VAL A 68 3.77 -10.87 12.92
N GLU A 69 4.66 -11.46 12.15
CA GLU A 69 6.01 -11.76 12.65
C GLU A 69 6.72 -10.47 13.04
N ASN A 70 7.18 -10.36 14.29
CA ASN A 70 7.82 -9.15 14.80
C ASN A 70 9.02 -8.71 13.95
N ALA A 71 9.77 -9.67 13.40
CA ALA A 71 10.91 -9.40 12.52
C ALA A 71 10.51 -8.67 11.23
N ALA A 72 9.26 -8.84 10.78
CA ALA A 72 8.73 -8.12 9.63
C ALA A 72 8.37 -6.67 9.98
N LEU A 73 8.07 -6.33 11.24
CA LEU A 73 7.59 -5.00 11.61
C LEU A 73 8.71 -4.08 12.13
N PRO A 74 8.73 -2.79 11.76
CA PRO A 74 9.53 -1.78 12.45
C PRO A 74 9.21 -1.71 13.95
N ALA A 75 10.21 -1.39 14.77
CA ALA A 75 10.06 -1.27 16.23
C ALA A 75 8.97 -0.27 16.64
N SER A 76 8.74 0.76 15.83
CA SER A 76 7.68 1.76 16.02
C SER A 76 6.26 1.17 15.98
N LEU A 77 6.07 0.03 15.30
CA LEU A 77 4.78 -0.65 15.13
C LEU A 77 4.58 -1.81 16.10
N GLN A 78 5.64 -2.54 16.45
CA GLN A 78 5.56 -3.75 17.30
C GLN A 78 4.86 -3.50 18.65
N ASN A 79 5.07 -2.34 19.26
CA ASN A 79 4.57 -2.01 20.60
C ASN A 79 3.47 -0.94 20.63
N LEU A 80 2.90 -0.59 19.47
CA LEU A 80 1.90 0.47 19.38
C LEU A 80 0.64 0.11 20.19
N ALA A 81 0.21 1.00 21.09
CA ALA A 81 -0.98 0.77 21.90
C ALA A 81 -2.24 0.61 21.05
N ASP A 82 -2.37 1.42 19.99
CA ASP A 82 -3.47 1.32 19.02
C ASP A 82 -3.49 0.01 18.24
N PHE A 83 -2.35 -0.66 18.03
CA PHE A 83 -2.35 -2.00 17.46
C PHE A 83 -2.94 -3.01 18.45
N ARG A 84 -2.60 -2.94 19.75
CA ARG A 84 -3.24 -3.79 20.76
C ARG A 84 -4.76 -3.58 20.81
N ALA A 85 -5.21 -2.32 20.74
CA ALA A 85 -6.64 -2.00 20.65
C ALA A 85 -7.27 -2.54 19.35
N GLN A 86 -6.54 -2.51 18.23
CA GLN A 86 -6.97 -3.12 16.95
C GLN A 86 -7.22 -4.62 17.12
N ARG A 87 -6.26 -5.34 17.72
CA ARG A 87 -6.37 -6.78 17.97
C ARG A 87 -7.61 -7.10 18.82
N GLN A 88 -7.76 -6.43 19.95
CA GLN A 88 -8.90 -6.63 20.86
C GLN A 88 -10.25 -6.34 20.18
N PHE A 89 -10.32 -5.29 19.35
CA PHE A 89 -11.50 -4.97 18.57
C PHE A 89 -11.88 -6.13 17.64
N PHE A 90 -10.94 -6.62 16.82
CA PHE A 90 -11.22 -7.70 15.90
C PHE A 90 -11.51 -9.02 16.61
N GLU A 91 -10.75 -9.38 17.64
CA GLU A 91 -10.97 -10.60 18.43
C GLU A 91 -12.40 -10.64 18.98
N ARG A 92 -12.85 -9.55 19.62
CA ARG A 92 -14.23 -9.45 20.12
C ARG A 92 -15.23 -9.55 18.98
N ARG A 93 -15.10 -8.70 17.96
CA ARG A 93 -16.10 -8.60 16.88
C ARG A 93 -16.24 -9.89 16.08
N TRP A 94 -15.15 -10.56 15.76
CA TRP A 94 -15.21 -11.84 15.06
C TRP A 94 -15.72 -12.98 15.93
N SER A 95 -15.41 -12.98 17.24
CA SER A 95 -15.94 -14.01 18.15
C SER A 95 -17.47 -14.00 18.24
N GLU A 96 -18.09 -12.83 18.04
CA GLU A 96 -19.54 -12.66 17.97
C GLU A 96 -20.05 -12.95 16.54
N LEU A 97 -19.43 -12.34 15.53
CA LEU A 97 -19.87 -12.36 14.13
C LEU A 97 -19.82 -13.74 13.48
N GLU A 98 -18.74 -14.50 13.70
CA GLU A 98 -18.52 -15.80 13.05
C GLU A 98 -19.65 -16.81 13.36
N PRO A 99 -19.86 -17.23 14.62
CA PRO A 99 -20.85 -18.26 14.93
C PRO A 99 -22.30 -17.76 14.78
N GLN A 100 -22.56 -16.47 14.99
CA GLN A 100 -23.92 -15.94 14.96
C GLN A 100 -24.42 -15.64 13.54
N ARG A 101 -23.50 -15.36 12.60
CA ARG A 101 -23.87 -14.88 11.26
C ARG A 101 -23.13 -15.61 10.15
N LEU A 102 -21.80 -15.56 10.13
CA LEU A 102 -21.04 -16.05 8.98
C LEU A 102 -21.10 -17.58 8.84
N ASP A 103 -21.05 -18.33 9.94
CA ASP A 103 -21.21 -19.79 9.93
C ASP A 103 -22.60 -20.22 9.42
N PRO A 104 -23.72 -19.70 9.96
CA PRO A 104 -25.04 -19.94 9.40
C PRO A 104 -25.15 -19.59 7.92
N MET A 105 -24.58 -18.45 7.50
CA MET A 105 -24.57 -18.03 6.09
C MET A 105 -23.80 -19.01 5.20
N ARG A 106 -22.61 -19.45 5.61
CA ARG A 106 -21.83 -20.45 4.87
C ARG A 106 -22.57 -21.78 4.76
N SER A 107 -23.18 -22.23 5.85
CA SER A 107 -23.98 -23.45 5.90
C SER A 107 -25.19 -23.37 4.97
N TRP A 108 -25.96 -22.29 5.04
CA TRP A 108 -27.08 -22.05 4.14
C TRP A 108 -26.63 -21.98 2.68
N ALA A 109 -25.61 -21.17 2.37
CA ALA A 109 -25.09 -21.01 1.02
C ALA A 109 -24.57 -22.32 0.42
N SER A 110 -24.02 -23.22 1.25
CA SER A 110 -23.49 -24.50 0.77
C SER A 110 -24.58 -25.46 0.32
N ARG A 111 -25.78 -25.31 0.88
CA ARG A 111 -26.96 -26.14 0.60
C ARG A 111 -27.83 -25.54 -0.50
N GLU A 112 -28.11 -24.24 -0.40
CA GLU A 112 -29.10 -23.59 -1.27
C GLU A 112 -28.49 -23.00 -2.55
N LEU A 113 -27.18 -22.67 -2.52
CA LEU A 113 -26.49 -22.06 -3.66
C LEU A 113 -25.50 -23.00 -4.35
N THR A 114 -25.59 -24.32 -4.14
CA THR A 114 -24.58 -25.28 -4.62
C THR A 114 -24.31 -25.14 -6.12
N ALA A 115 -25.37 -25.11 -6.95
CA ALA A 115 -25.24 -24.97 -8.40
C ALA A 115 -24.64 -23.62 -8.82
N ALA A 116 -25.06 -22.52 -8.19
CA ALA A 116 -24.52 -21.20 -8.48
C ALA A 116 -23.05 -21.05 -8.02
N ARG A 117 -22.61 -21.84 -7.03
CA ARG A 117 -21.26 -21.77 -6.46
C ARG A 117 -20.24 -22.67 -7.15
N SER A 118 -20.66 -23.72 -7.84
CA SER A 118 -19.73 -24.61 -8.57
C SER A 118 -19.15 -23.95 -9.82
N ASP A 119 -19.94 -23.08 -10.45
CA ASP A 119 -19.65 -22.55 -11.79
C ASP A 119 -19.32 -21.05 -11.77
N ALA A 120 -19.30 -20.43 -10.58
CA ALA A 120 -19.03 -19.00 -10.45
C ALA A 120 -17.56 -18.69 -10.78
N GLU A 121 -17.28 -18.25 -12.00
CA GLU A 121 -15.98 -17.68 -12.34
C GLU A 121 -15.87 -16.23 -11.85
N THR A 122 -16.89 -15.42 -12.13
CA THR A 122 -16.97 -14.02 -11.72
C THR A 122 -18.25 -13.77 -10.91
N LEU A 123 -18.10 -13.25 -9.69
CA LEU A 123 -19.20 -12.70 -8.91
C LEU A 123 -19.28 -11.19 -9.14
N PHE A 124 -20.35 -10.74 -9.75
CA PHE A 124 -20.69 -9.32 -9.84
C PHE A 124 -21.55 -8.91 -8.64
N TYR A 125 -21.00 -8.09 -7.74
CA TYR A 125 -21.62 -7.68 -6.47
C TYR A 125 -21.72 -6.14 -6.40
N PRO A 126 -22.61 -5.53 -7.20
CA PRO A 126 -22.77 -4.08 -7.29
C PRO A 126 -23.42 -3.51 -6.02
N PHE A 127 -23.20 -2.21 -5.76
CA PHE A 127 -23.83 -1.46 -4.65
C PHE A 127 -23.50 -1.94 -3.22
N GLY A 128 -22.68 -2.97 -3.07
CA GLY A 128 -22.22 -3.46 -1.77
C GLY A 128 -21.13 -2.59 -1.13
N GLY A 129 -20.60 -1.59 -1.84
CA GLY A 129 -19.44 -0.84 -1.37
C GLY A 129 -18.24 -1.77 -1.16
N PRO A 130 -17.42 -1.57 -0.11
CA PRO A 130 -16.27 -2.43 0.19
C PRO A 130 -16.62 -3.77 0.86
N ASP A 131 -17.87 -4.25 0.77
CA ASP A 131 -18.34 -5.48 1.41
C ASP A 131 -17.82 -6.78 0.75
N PHE A 132 -16.51 -7.00 0.80
CA PHE A 132 -15.93 -8.26 0.36
C PHE A 132 -16.36 -9.44 1.25
N LEU A 133 -16.59 -9.19 2.55
CA LEU A 133 -16.84 -10.24 3.54
C LEU A 133 -18.07 -11.08 3.18
N HIS A 134 -19.21 -10.46 2.88
CA HIS A 134 -20.43 -11.22 2.56
C HIS A 134 -20.32 -11.88 1.19
N ALA A 135 -19.78 -11.18 0.18
CA ALA A 135 -19.57 -11.74 -1.15
C ALA A 135 -18.71 -13.03 -1.10
N PHE A 136 -17.60 -12.99 -0.35
CA PHE A 136 -16.74 -14.16 -0.14
C PHE A 136 -17.42 -15.24 0.71
N THR A 137 -18.22 -14.86 1.71
CA THR A 137 -18.96 -15.81 2.56
C THR A 137 -19.96 -16.65 1.76
N PHE A 138 -20.69 -16.03 0.82
CA PHE A 138 -21.66 -16.74 -0.03
C PHE A 138 -20.98 -17.50 -1.17
N PHE A 139 -19.97 -16.92 -1.82
CA PHE A 139 -19.32 -17.47 -3.01
C PHE A 139 -17.80 -17.54 -2.85
N PRO A 140 -17.25 -18.37 -1.94
CA PRO A 140 -15.80 -18.41 -1.65
C PRO A 140 -14.94 -19.00 -2.78
N ASN A 141 -15.57 -19.52 -3.83
CA ASN A 141 -14.91 -20.17 -4.96
C ASN A 141 -14.90 -19.32 -6.23
N ALA A 142 -15.45 -18.09 -6.20
CA ALA A 142 -15.39 -17.21 -7.36
C ALA A 142 -13.95 -16.77 -7.64
N ASN A 143 -13.48 -16.88 -8.89
CA ASN A 143 -12.12 -16.46 -9.24
C ASN A 143 -11.98 -14.93 -9.17
N ARG A 144 -13.05 -14.21 -9.51
CA ARG A 144 -13.10 -12.75 -9.55
C ARG A 144 -14.34 -12.23 -8.83
N TYR A 145 -14.15 -11.21 -8.00
CA TYR A 145 -15.21 -10.44 -7.35
C TYR A 145 -15.19 -9.02 -7.91
N ILE A 146 -16.30 -8.53 -8.45
CA ILE A 146 -16.41 -7.16 -8.95
C ILE A 146 -17.41 -6.40 -8.08
N HIS A 147 -16.90 -5.44 -7.34
CA HIS A 147 -17.66 -4.54 -6.47
C HIS A 147 -17.66 -3.13 -7.05
N PHE A 148 -18.72 -2.38 -6.77
CA PHE A 148 -18.64 -0.93 -6.88
C PHE A 148 -19.51 -0.22 -5.83
N GLY A 149 -19.10 1.00 -5.51
CA GLY A 149 -19.76 1.89 -4.57
C GLY A 149 -19.42 3.34 -4.84
N LEU A 150 -19.89 4.25 -3.98
CA LEU A 150 -19.59 5.68 -4.09
C LEU A 150 -18.33 6.06 -3.32
N GLU A 151 -17.83 5.14 -2.48
CA GLU A 151 -16.67 5.36 -1.65
C GLU A 151 -15.40 5.40 -2.51
N PRO A 152 -14.45 6.32 -2.24
CA PRO A 152 -13.21 6.36 -3.00
C PRO A 152 -12.45 5.03 -2.86
N PRO A 153 -11.66 4.60 -3.86
CA PRO A 153 -10.97 3.32 -3.79
C PRO A 153 -9.98 3.22 -2.63
N GLY A 154 -9.40 4.36 -2.23
CA GLY A 154 -8.39 4.42 -1.18
C GLY A 154 -7.03 3.91 -1.65
N VAL A 155 -6.13 3.74 -0.68
CA VAL A 155 -4.78 3.22 -0.88
C VAL A 155 -4.45 2.17 0.17
N MET A 156 -3.58 1.22 -0.19
CA MET A 156 -3.00 0.33 0.81
C MET A 156 -2.18 1.16 1.80
N PRO A 157 -2.33 0.99 3.13
CA PRO A 157 -1.54 1.74 4.09
C PRO A 157 -0.04 1.55 3.93
N ASP A 158 0.71 2.66 3.95
CA ASP A 158 2.17 2.65 3.88
C ASP A 158 2.76 2.71 5.29
N LEU A 159 2.80 1.54 5.93
CA LEU A 159 3.24 1.42 7.32
C LEU A 159 4.73 1.76 7.54
N LEU A 160 5.53 1.85 6.48
CA LEU A 160 6.94 2.24 6.58
C LEU A 160 7.13 3.75 6.60
N ASN A 161 6.27 4.48 5.89
CA ASN A 161 6.36 5.94 5.76
C ASN A 161 5.43 6.69 6.73
N MET A 162 4.41 6.04 7.28
CA MET A 162 3.55 6.63 8.30
C MET A 162 4.24 6.70 9.66
N ASN A 163 4.11 7.84 10.34
CA ASN A 163 4.53 7.95 11.74
C ASN A 163 3.54 7.26 12.69
N GLN A 164 3.91 7.14 13.97
CA GLN A 164 3.08 6.45 14.97
C GLN A 164 1.69 7.08 15.16
N LYS A 165 1.59 8.41 15.07
CA LYS A 165 0.32 9.13 15.21
C LYS A 165 -0.59 8.86 14.00
N GLU A 166 -0.05 8.97 12.79
CA GLU A 166 -0.77 8.67 11.54
C GLU A 166 -1.27 7.22 11.53
N THR A 167 -0.42 6.29 11.97
CA THR A 167 -0.79 4.87 12.09
C THR A 167 -1.92 4.68 13.11
N ALA A 168 -1.83 5.30 14.28
CA ALA A 168 -2.86 5.22 15.32
C ALA A 168 -4.21 5.80 14.86
N GLU A 169 -4.19 6.95 14.19
CA GLU A 169 -5.38 7.59 13.62
C GLU A 169 -6.03 6.71 12.55
N MET A 170 -5.21 6.14 11.65
CA MET A 170 -5.68 5.18 10.65
C MET A 170 -6.33 3.95 11.29
N LEU A 171 -5.67 3.30 12.26
CA LEU A 171 -6.24 2.12 12.93
C LEU A 171 -7.57 2.47 13.61
N THR A 172 -7.66 3.64 14.25
CA THR A 172 -8.90 4.14 14.85
C THR A 172 -10.02 4.31 13.82
N LEU A 173 -9.71 4.90 12.67
CA LEU A 173 -10.67 5.09 11.58
C LEU A 173 -11.15 3.74 11.03
N ILE A 174 -10.26 2.76 10.83
CA ILE A 174 -10.64 1.40 10.41
C ILE A 174 -11.64 0.79 11.40
N ARG A 175 -11.38 0.88 12.71
CA ARG A 175 -12.30 0.36 13.74
C ARG A 175 -13.67 1.02 13.67
N LYS A 176 -13.72 2.34 13.51
CA LYS A 176 -14.98 3.09 13.41
C LYS A 176 -15.78 2.66 12.18
N SER A 177 -15.13 2.58 11.03
CA SER A 177 -15.77 2.15 9.78
C SER A 177 -16.29 0.72 9.89
N LEU A 178 -15.48 -0.22 10.38
CA LEU A 178 -15.88 -1.62 10.54
C LEU A 178 -16.96 -1.82 11.59
N PHE A 179 -16.91 -1.09 12.72
CA PHE A 179 -17.95 -1.18 13.74
C PHE A 179 -19.32 -0.91 13.12
N ALA A 180 -19.42 0.14 12.31
CA ALA A 180 -20.68 0.50 11.69
C ALA A 180 -21.12 -0.52 10.61
N VAL A 181 -20.20 -1.12 9.86
CA VAL A 181 -20.54 -2.18 8.88
C VAL A 181 -21.01 -3.46 9.57
N LEU A 182 -20.28 -3.90 10.59
CA LEU A 182 -20.50 -5.19 11.23
C LEU A 182 -21.73 -5.18 12.14
N GLU A 183 -22.01 -4.08 12.83
CA GLU A 183 -23.17 -3.95 13.72
C GLU A 183 -24.49 -3.93 12.93
N TRP A 184 -24.54 -3.20 11.81
CA TRP A 184 -25.81 -2.95 11.09
C TRP A 184 -26.04 -3.86 9.88
N SER A 185 -25.08 -4.74 9.53
CA SER A 185 -25.17 -5.66 8.38
C SER A 185 -25.34 -5.01 7.01
N PHE A 186 -25.29 -3.67 6.92
CA PHE A 186 -25.37 -2.89 5.69
C PHE A 186 -24.77 -1.49 5.92
N PHE A 187 -24.29 -0.84 4.84
CA PHE A 187 -23.89 0.57 4.85
C PHE A 187 -25.13 1.48 4.71
N ARG A 188 -25.91 1.73 5.77
CA ARG A 188 -27.09 2.64 5.66
C ARG A 188 -26.99 3.96 6.37
N THR A 189 -26.08 4.17 7.31
CA THR A 189 -26.07 5.48 7.98
C THR A 189 -25.41 6.51 7.07
N ASN A 190 -26.11 7.62 6.81
CA ASN A 190 -25.52 8.83 6.24
C ASN A 190 -24.19 9.18 6.92
N ASP A 191 -24.07 8.87 8.22
CA ASP A 191 -22.87 9.04 9.03
C ASP A 191 -21.70 8.13 8.63
N MET A 192 -21.95 6.92 8.09
CA MET A 192 -20.90 6.00 7.60
C MET A 192 -20.32 6.43 6.25
N LYS A 193 -21.19 6.85 5.31
CA LYS A 193 -20.74 7.48 4.06
C LYS A 193 -19.91 8.71 4.38
N VAL A 194 -20.37 9.51 5.33
CA VAL A 194 -19.65 10.68 5.83
C VAL A 194 -18.26 10.30 6.35
N ASP A 195 -18.10 9.24 7.15
CA ASP A 195 -16.77 8.88 7.68
C ASP A 195 -15.84 8.24 6.65
N LEU A 196 -16.29 7.36 5.75
CA LEU A 196 -15.40 6.76 4.75
C LEU A 196 -15.08 7.73 3.60
N ILE A 197 -16.03 8.59 3.21
CA ILE A 197 -15.83 9.63 2.19
C ILE A 197 -15.01 10.79 2.76
N ARG A 198 -15.22 11.20 4.03
CA ARG A 198 -14.44 12.31 4.64
C ARG A 198 -13.09 11.89 5.17
N SER A 199 -12.90 10.64 5.64
CA SER A 199 -11.61 10.17 6.17
C SER A 199 -10.52 10.03 5.10
N ARG A 200 -10.88 10.14 3.80
CA ARG A 200 -9.97 9.92 2.64
C ARG A 200 -9.32 8.53 2.58
N MET A 201 -9.63 7.64 3.54
CA MET A 201 -9.04 6.32 3.64
C MET A 201 -9.49 5.39 2.51
N GLY A 202 -10.76 5.54 2.10
CA GLY A 202 -11.38 4.77 1.03
C GLY A 202 -11.59 3.29 1.35
N ALA A 203 -11.93 2.53 0.32
CA ALA A 203 -12.33 1.13 0.40
C ALA A 203 -11.16 0.17 0.71
N ALA A 204 -9.94 0.49 0.28
CA ALA A 204 -8.81 -0.45 0.31
C ALA A 204 -8.53 -1.04 1.71
N PRO A 205 -8.39 -0.27 2.80
CA PRO A 205 -8.07 -0.86 4.10
C PRO A 205 -9.18 -1.77 4.64
N LEU A 206 -10.44 -1.53 4.26
CA LEU A 206 -11.56 -2.39 4.65
C LEU A 206 -11.56 -3.71 3.87
N ILE A 207 -11.38 -3.64 2.55
CA ILE A 207 -11.29 -4.84 1.69
C ILE A 207 -10.12 -5.72 2.14
N LEU A 208 -8.95 -5.12 2.36
CA LEU A 208 -7.77 -5.83 2.89
C LEU A 208 -8.08 -6.47 4.24
N SER A 209 -8.80 -5.76 5.12
CA SER A 209 -9.18 -6.30 6.41
C SER A 209 -10.11 -7.51 6.28
N PHE A 210 -11.10 -7.44 5.40
CA PHE A 210 -12.02 -8.56 5.17
C PHE A 210 -11.33 -9.77 4.54
N ILE A 211 -10.41 -9.57 3.59
CA ILE A 211 -9.63 -10.65 2.98
C ILE A 211 -8.84 -11.40 4.07
N ALA A 212 -8.04 -10.66 4.85
CA ALA A 212 -7.19 -11.24 5.89
C ALA A 212 -8.01 -11.93 6.99
N ARG A 213 -9.10 -11.30 7.45
CA ARG A 213 -9.98 -11.87 8.47
C ARG A 213 -10.83 -13.04 7.99
N SER A 214 -11.00 -13.20 6.68
CA SER A 214 -11.62 -14.39 6.07
C SER A 214 -10.63 -15.54 5.89
N GLY A 215 -9.41 -15.43 6.45
CA GLY A 215 -8.38 -16.47 6.40
C GLY A 215 -7.56 -16.51 5.12
N ASN A 216 -7.65 -15.48 4.28
CA ASN A 216 -6.91 -15.40 3.02
C ASN A 216 -5.63 -14.57 3.17
N GLU A 217 -4.65 -14.85 2.33
CA GLU A 217 -3.42 -14.08 2.21
C GLU A 217 -3.54 -13.04 1.10
N VAL A 218 -3.17 -11.79 1.38
CA VAL A 218 -3.10 -10.74 0.36
C VAL A 218 -1.78 -10.80 -0.40
N LEU A 219 -1.85 -11.05 -1.71
CA LEU A 219 -0.67 -11.17 -2.56
C LEU A 219 -0.20 -9.80 -3.07
N LYS A 220 -1.13 -8.98 -3.54
CA LYS A 220 -0.82 -7.73 -4.24
C LYS A 220 -2.02 -6.80 -4.27
N VAL A 221 -1.75 -5.50 -4.25
CA VAL A 221 -2.72 -4.44 -4.53
C VAL A 221 -2.26 -3.67 -5.77
N ASP A 222 -3.10 -3.65 -6.80
CA ASP A 222 -2.96 -2.79 -7.97
C ASP A 222 -4.01 -1.68 -7.92
N TYR A 223 -3.64 -0.52 -8.44
CA TYR A 223 -4.56 0.58 -8.71
C TYR A 223 -5.02 0.48 -10.15
N VAL A 224 -6.31 0.65 -10.40
CA VAL A 224 -6.91 0.43 -11.71
C VAL A 224 -7.97 1.48 -12.04
N GLU A 225 -8.22 1.70 -13.31
CA GLU A 225 -9.35 2.50 -13.78
C GLU A 225 -9.96 1.90 -15.04
N LEU A 226 -11.15 2.36 -15.40
CA LEU A 226 -11.71 2.09 -16.73
C LEU A 226 -11.31 3.20 -17.70
N ASP A 227 -10.69 2.81 -18.81
CA ASP A 227 -10.39 3.73 -19.90
C ASP A 227 -11.68 4.18 -20.64
N ALA A 228 -11.54 5.03 -21.66
CA ALA A 228 -12.68 5.55 -22.40
C ALA A 228 -13.50 4.47 -23.15
N SER A 229 -12.91 3.29 -23.38
CA SER A 229 -13.51 2.14 -24.06
C SER A 229 -14.02 1.08 -23.08
N GLY A 230 -13.98 1.34 -21.76
CA GLY A 230 -14.41 0.39 -20.74
C GLY A 230 -13.38 -0.69 -20.40
N ASN A 231 -12.15 -0.59 -20.92
CA ASN A 231 -11.11 -1.56 -20.57
C ASN A 231 -10.50 -1.25 -19.20
N LEU A 232 -10.19 -2.31 -18.46
CA LEU A 232 -9.46 -2.20 -17.21
C LEU A 232 -7.97 -1.90 -17.47
N VAL A 233 -7.49 -0.77 -16.97
CA VAL A 233 -6.09 -0.37 -17.10
C VAL A 233 -5.45 -0.16 -15.73
N THR A 234 -4.18 -0.51 -15.60
CA THR A 234 -3.40 -0.29 -14.38
C THR A 234 -2.94 1.17 -14.28
N VAL A 235 -2.99 1.70 -13.07
CA VAL A 235 -2.63 3.08 -12.73
C VAL A 235 -1.34 3.09 -11.92
N SER A 236 -0.40 3.95 -12.28
CA SER A 236 0.83 4.13 -11.50
C SER A 236 0.52 4.87 -10.19
N ALA A 237 1.22 4.49 -9.12
CA ALA A 237 1.06 5.11 -7.81
C ALA A 237 2.42 5.47 -7.19
N PRO A 238 3.16 6.45 -7.78
CA PRO A 238 4.40 6.91 -7.18
C PRO A 238 4.14 7.43 -5.76
N ASN A 239 4.99 7.05 -4.81
CA ASN A 239 4.83 7.39 -3.39
C ASN A 239 3.43 7.05 -2.85
N ASN A 240 2.89 5.88 -3.25
CA ASN A 240 1.58 5.39 -2.85
C ASN A 240 0.42 6.35 -3.15
N THR A 241 0.57 7.19 -4.19
CA THR A 241 -0.46 8.15 -4.63
C THR A 241 -0.91 7.79 -6.05
N PRO A 242 -2.05 7.11 -6.23
CA PRO A 242 -2.52 6.68 -7.55
C PRO A 242 -2.84 7.86 -8.46
N ALA A 243 -2.23 7.89 -9.65
CA ALA A 243 -2.38 8.93 -10.65
C ALA A 243 -3.54 8.63 -11.62
N TYR A 244 -4.76 8.51 -11.09
CA TYR A 244 -5.96 8.25 -11.89
C TYR A 244 -6.18 9.37 -12.92
N GLN A 245 -6.51 9.00 -14.15
CA GLN A 245 -6.86 9.91 -15.24
C GLN A 245 -8.37 9.87 -15.53
N GLY A 246 -9.00 8.73 -15.29
CA GLY A 246 -10.41 8.47 -15.55
C GLY A 246 -11.34 8.78 -14.37
N PRO A 247 -12.66 8.85 -14.65
CA PRO A 247 -13.67 9.04 -13.61
C PRO A 247 -13.98 7.74 -12.85
N VAL A 248 -13.79 6.57 -13.46
CA VAL A 248 -14.06 5.26 -12.85
C VAL A 248 -12.78 4.71 -12.26
N LYS A 249 -12.53 5.05 -11.00
CA LYS A 249 -11.30 4.72 -10.27
C LYS A 249 -11.51 3.45 -9.46
N GLY A 250 -10.46 2.67 -9.26
CA GLY A 250 -10.59 1.42 -8.52
C GLY A 250 -9.29 0.86 -7.96
N ILE A 251 -9.44 -0.18 -7.16
CA ILE A 251 -8.36 -1.05 -6.70
C ILE A 251 -8.63 -2.48 -7.16
N ARG A 252 -7.57 -3.24 -7.35
CA ARG A 252 -7.59 -4.67 -7.62
C ARG A 252 -6.69 -5.36 -6.62
N VAL A 253 -7.27 -6.21 -5.79
CA VAL A 253 -6.53 -6.95 -4.76
C VAL A 253 -6.51 -8.42 -5.16
N TYR A 254 -5.30 -8.97 -5.29
CA TYR A 254 -5.09 -10.39 -5.49
C TYR A 254 -4.86 -11.05 -4.15
N PHE A 255 -5.48 -12.20 -3.94
CA PHE A 255 -5.38 -12.95 -2.70
C PHE A 255 -5.43 -14.46 -2.96
N ARG A 256 -5.08 -15.27 -1.97
CA ARG A 256 -5.23 -16.74 -2.05
C ARG A 256 -5.68 -17.32 -0.73
N LYS A 257 -6.40 -18.45 -0.81
CA LYS A 257 -6.90 -19.21 0.37
C LYS A 257 -5.79 -19.97 1.09
N SER A 258 -4.81 -20.45 0.34
CA SER A 258 -3.65 -21.19 0.85
C SER A 258 -2.53 -21.16 -0.18
N GLU A 259 -1.32 -21.54 0.21
CA GLU A 259 -0.14 -21.63 -0.67
C GLU A 259 -0.39 -22.43 -1.96
N SER A 260 -1.20 -23.50 -1.86
CA SER A 260 -1.50 -24.39 -2.98
C SER A 260 -2.75 -23.97 -3.78
N ALA A 261 -3.50 -22.96 -3.32
CA ALA A 261 -4.70 -22.49 -4.00
C ALA A 261 -4.34 -21.52 -5.13
N ALA A 262 -5.11 -21.58 -6.22
CA ALA A 262 -5.01 -20.58 -7.28
C ALA A 262 -5.36 -19.17 -6.72
N PRO A 263 -4.64 -18.11 -7.15
CA PRO A 263 -5.01 -16.75 -6.80
C PRO A 263 -6.42 -16.38 -7.26
N GLN A 264 -7.13 -15.66 -6.40
CA GLN A 264 -8.42 -15.01 -6.66
C GLN A 264 -8.22 -13.49 -6.63
N GLU A 265 -9.21 -12.74 -7.07
CA GLU A 265 -9.14 -11.29 -7.07
C GLU A 265 -10.44 -10.59 -6.73
N VAL A 266 -10.34 -9.46 -6.03
CA VAL A 266 -11.43 -8.51 -5.89
C VAL A 266 -11.07 -7.19 -6.56
N ILE A 267 -11.96 -6.70 -7.40
CA ILE A 267 -11.87 -5.39 -8.03
C ILE A 267 -12.99 -4.54 -7.45
N TYR A 268 -12.63 -3.39 -6.88
CA TYR A 268 -13.58 -2.41 -6.37
C TYR A 268 -13.47 -1.13 -7.19
N PHE A 269 -14.60 -0.64 -7.71
CA PHE A 269 -14.69 0.65 -8.37
C PHE A 269 -15.47 1.67 -7.55
N SER A 270 -14.94 2.89 -7.48
CA SER A 270 -15.70 4.08 -7.12
C SER A 270 -16.47 4.53 -8.36
N LEU A 271 -17.78 4.32 -8.36
CA LEU A 271 -18.64 4.54 -9.51
C LEU A 271 -20.05 4.97 -9.09
N ASP A 272 -20.50 6.11 -9.64
CA ASP A 272 -21.91 6.51 -9.60
C ASP A 272 -22.63 5.97 -10.84
N VAL A 273 -23.65 5.15 -10.61
CA VAL A 273 -24.51 4.56 -11.65
C VAL A 273 -25.96 5.03 -11.54
N SER A 274 -26.22 6.16 -10.88
CA SER A 274 -27.51 6.85 -10.99
C SER A 274 -27.85 7.08 -12.47
N ASP A 275 -29.14 7.11 -12.82
CA ASP A 275 -29.58 7.22 -14.23
C ASP A 275 -28.84 8.34 -14.99
N SER A 276 -28.66 9.50 -14.36
CA SER A 276 -27.91 10.63 -14.92
C SER A 276 -26.41 10.38 -15.08
N ALA A 277 -25.78 9.68 -14.13
CA ALA A 277 -24.37 9.34 -14.20
C ALA A 277 -24.11 8.21 -15.21
N TYR A 278 -24.99 7.21 -15.25
CA TYR A 278 -24.92 6.11 -16.20
C TYR A 278 -25.12 6.57 -17.64
N SER A 279 -26.12 7.43 -17.90
CA SER A 279 -26.40 7.95 -19.24
C SER A 279 -25.25 8.78 -19.81
N SER A 280 -24.45 9.42 -18.95
CA SER A 280 -23.29 10.23 -19.34
C SER A 280 -21.98 9.46 -19.39
N ASN A 281 -21.90 8.28 -18.77
CA ASN A 281 -20.67 7.49 -18.69
C ASN A 281 -20.56 6.45 -19.81
N LYS A 282 -19.98 6.86 -20.94
CA LYS A 282 -19.74 6.00 -22.12
C LYS A 282 -18.86 4.77 -21.88
N ARG A 283 -18.22 4.65 -20.71
CA ARG A 283 -17.32 3.53 -20.36
C ARG A 283 -18.07 2.29 -19.86
N LEU A 284 -19.36 2.42 -19.60
CA LEU A 284 -20.22 1.35 -19.08
C LEU A 284 -21.16 0.76 -20.15
N HIS A 285 -21.08 1.24 -21.40
CA HIS A 285 -21.86 0.78 -22.56
C HIS A 285 -20.93 0.06 -23.53
#